data_AF-A0A502GAV0-F1
#
_entry.id   AF-A0A502GAV0-F1
#
_cell.length_a   1.000
_cell.length_b   1.000
_cell.length_c   1.000
_cell.angle_alpha   90.00
_cell.angle_beta   90.00
_cell.angle_gamma   90.00
#
_symmetry.space_group_name_H-M   'P 1'
#
loop_
_entity.id
_entity.type
_entity.pdbx_description
1 polymer ?
#
loop_
_entity_poly.entity_id
_entity_poly.type
_entity_poly.pdbx_seq_one_letter_code
_entity_poly.pdbx_strand_id
1 'polypeptide(L)'
;MAWNKYYVFVKAPESNDLDALLTSLGLGHYKPVEEVPLHDSNKPKTLFAGFYQGNLLLVHPDLAFHFFGEGQSETEQLFTQTFPGKEIAALIENSTVGLFGYAVLEDGHKIRMKDGADGEIYHDAGELLPEEQEILAEEIFGEEELDEMREDGMSEEEVQAMVSFEASWRVPNLLSARYLGEPVGAIDTAQVMLTRYV
;
A
#
# COMPACT_ATOMS: atom_id res chain seq x y z
N MET A 1 -14.97 -8.17 -7.92
CA MET A 1 -15.29 -7.55 -6.62
C MET A 1 -14.21 -6.50 -6.39
N ALA A 2 -14.57 -5.23 -6.15
CA ALA A 2 -13.59 -4.17 -5.90
C ALA A 2 -12.80 -4.48 -4.61
N TRP A 3 -11.49 -4.61 -4.74
CA TRP A 3 -10.58 -4.86 -3.63
C TRP A 3 -9.99 -3.52 -3.17
N ASN A 4 -10.16 -3.20 -1.90
CA ASN A 4 -9.70 -1.94 -1.31
C ASN A 4 -8.64 -2.24 -0.24
N LYS A 5 -7.40 -1.85 -0.53
CA LYS A 5 -6.17 -2.12 0.23
C LYS A 5 -5.86 -0.90 1.09
N TYR A 6 -5.57 -1.14 2.36
CA TYR A 6 -5.09 -0.13 3.31
C TYR A 6 -4.06 -0.78 4.22
N TYR A 7 -2.91 -1.07 3.65
CA TYR A 7 -1.91 -1.94 4.26
C TYR A 7 -0.74 -1.13 4.78
N VAL A 8 -0.22 -1.51 5.93
CA VAL A 8 1.11 -1.15 6.39
C VAL A 8 1.88 -2.43 6.65
N PHE A 9 2.99 -2.59 5.95
CA PHE A 9 3.92 -3.69 6.09
C PHE A 9 5.15 -3.24 6.87
N VAL A 10 5.66 -4.13 7.72
CA VAL A 10 7.00 -4.00 8.31
C VAL A 10 7.78 -5.27 8.01
N LYS A 11 8.92 -5.11 7.35
CA LYS A 11 9.73 -6.23 6.88
C LYS A 11 10.54 -6.82 8.03
N ALA A 12 10.37 -8.12 8.29
CA ALA A 12 11.15 -8.89 9.26
C ALA A 12 11.44 -8.14 10.60
N PRO A 13 10.41 -7.71 11.35
CA PRO A 13 10.61 -7.09 12.66
C PRO A 13 11.27 -8.06 13.64
N GLU A 14 11.99 -7.53 14.63
CA GLU A 14 12.71 -8.32 15.65
C GLU A 14 11.76 -9.14 16.55
N SER A 15 10.55 -8.64 16.77
CA SER A 15 9.57 -9.22 17.67
C SER A 15 8.38 -9.77 16.89
N ASN A 16 7.82 -10.88 17.38
CA ASN A 16 6.55 -11.44 16.94
C ASN A 16 5.43 -11.28 18.00
N ASP A 17 5.68 -10.51 19.08
CA ASP A 17 4.69 -10.19 20.10
C ASP A 17 3.76 -9.08 19.59
N LEU A 18 2.64 -9.49 19.01
CA LEU A 18 1.70 -8.58 18.35
C LEU A 18 1.11 -7.55 19.32
N ASP A 19 0.75 -7.94 20.55
CA ASP A 19 0.14 -7.03 21.53
C ASP A 19 1.13 -5.96 21.99
N ALA A 20 2.39 -6.34 22.22
CA ALA A 20 3.46 -5.40 22.56
C ALA A 20 3.77 -4.43 21.41
N LEU A 21 3.77 -4.92 20.17
CA LEU A 21 3.99 -4.10 18.98
C LEU A 21 2.83 -3.11 18.78
N LEU A 22 1.58 -3.57 18.83
CA LEU A 22 0.42 -2.70 18.70
C LEU A 22 0.40 -1.63 19.79
N THR A 23 0.79 -1.97 21.03
CA THR A 23 0.92 -0.98 22.11
C THR A 23 1.97 0.08 21.79
N SER A 24 3.15 -0.32 21.31
CA SER A 24 4.23 0.60 20.92
C SER A 24 3.84 1.53 19.77
N LEU A 25 2.97 1.06 18.87
CA LEU A 25 2.43 1.82 17.75
C LEU A 25 1.22 2.69 18.10
N GLY A 26 0.82 2.77 19.38
CA GLY A 26 -0.35 3.53 19.83
C GLY A 26 -1.70 2.84 19.53
N LEU A 27 -1.68 1.59 19.10
CA LEU A 27 -2.83 0.77 18.71
C LEU A 27 -3.27 -0.21 19.82
N GLY A 28 -2.66 -0.19 21.01
CA GLY A 28 -2.97 -1.13 22.11
C GLY A 28 -4.38 -0.99 22.73
N HIS A 29 -5.14 0.02 22.31
CA HIS A 29 -6.53 0.20 22.72
C HIS A 29 -7.48 -0.79 22.04
N TYR A 30 -7.14 -1.27 20.84
CA TYR A 30 -7.86 -2.30 20.11
C TYR A 30 -7.83 -3.65 20.84
N LYS A 31 -8.94 -4.38 20.83
CA LYS A 31 -9.06 -5.70 21.47
C LYS A 31 -9.21 -6.83 20.45
N PRO A 32 -8.44 -7.92 20.56
CA PRO A 32 -8.53 -9.02 19.61
C PRO A 32 -9.90 -9.71 19.72
N VAL A 33 -10.46 -10.11 18.57
CA VAL A 33 -11.77 -10.75 18.48
C VAL A 33 -11.66 -12.16 17.92
N GLU A 34 -11.11 -12.29 16.71
CA GLU A 34 -10.98 -13.57 16.02
C GLU A 34 -9.88 -13.51 14.96
N GLU A 35 -9.35 -14.67 14.58
CA GLU A 35 -8.49 -14.81 13.41
C GLU A 35 -9.34 -14.99 12.16
N VAL A 36 -9.00 -14.24 11.11
CA VAL A 36 -9.69 -14.20 9.83
C VAL A 36 -8.69 -14.21 8.68
N PRO A 37 -9.07 -14.72 7.50
CA PRO A 37 -8.24 -14.62 6.31
C PRO A 37 -8.13 -13.17 5.81
N LEU A 38 -7.09 -12.86 5.04
CA LEU A 38 -6.81 -11.50 4.55
C LEU A 38 -7.98 -10.87 3.77
N HIS A 39 -8.79 -11.66 3.07
CA HIS A 39 -9.92 -11.12 2.31
C HIS A 39 -11.01 -10.48 3.17
N ASP A 40 -11.12 -10.85 4.44
CA ASP A 40 -12.05 -10.21 5.37
C ASP A 40 -11.61 -8.79 5.76
N SER A 41 -10.35 -8.44 5.50
CA SER A 41 -9.82 -7.09 5.69
C SER A 41 -10.11 -6.14 4.52
N ASN A 42 -10.74 -6.63 3.43
CA ASN A 42 -11.17 -5.78 2.33
C ASN A 42 -12.19 -4.73 2.81
N LYS A 43 -11.96 -3.45 2.49
CA LYS A 43 -12.76 -2.32 3.00
C LYS A 43 -12.78 -2.32 4.55
N PRO A 44 -11.61 -2.21 5.20
CA PRO A 44 -11.49 -2.39 6.63
C PRO A 44 -12.28 -1.30 7.37
N LYS A 45 -13.01 -1.70 8.42
CA LYS A 45 -13.70 -0.78 9.36
C LYS A 45 -13.02 -0.70 10.72
N THR A 46 -11.97 -1.49 10.90
CA THR A 46 -11.25 -1.68 12.15
C THR A 46 -9.83 -2.16 11.84
N LEU A 47 -9.03 -2.38 12.87
CA LEU A 47 -7.69 -2.94 12.78
C LEU A 47 -7.72 -4.45 12.52
N PHE A 48 -6.90 -4.90 11.58
CA PHE A 48 -6.47 -6.28 11.43
C PHE A 48 -4.95 -6.31 11.50
N ALA A 49 -4.39 -7.30 12.20
CA ALA A 49 -2.95 -7.39 12.35
C ALA A 49 -2.50 -8.85 12.42
N GLY A 50 -1.34 -9.16 11.85
CA GLY A 50 -0.79 -10.51 11.86
C GLY A 50 0.56 -10.59 11.17
N PHE A 51 1.16 -11.77 11.22
CA PHE A 51 2.45 -12.04 10.59
C PHE A 51 2.27 -12.99 9.42
N TYR A 52 2.97 -12.72 8.32
CA TYR A 52 3.02 -13.60 7.17
C TYR A 52 4.41 -13.56 6.53
N GLN A 53 4.99 -14.74 6.28
CA GLN A 53 6.37 -14.89 5.78
C GLN A 53 7.42 -14.08 6.56
N GLY A 54 7.22 -13.95 7.88
CA GLY A 54 8.10 -13.17 8.76
C GLY A 54 7.90 -11.66 8.72
N ASN A 55 6.97 -11.14 7.91
CA ASN A 55 6.62 -9.73 7.85
C ASN A 55 5.38 -9.44 8.71
N LEU A 56 5.35 -8.28 9.35
CA LEU A 56 4.13 -7.78 10.01
C LEU A 56 3.25 -7.11 8.96
N LEU A 57 1.97 -7.45 8.97
CA LEU A 57 0.93 -6.81 8.18
C LEU A 57 -0.10 -6.19 9.12
N LEU A 58 -0.33 -4.89 8.95
CA LEU A 58 -1.40 -4.14 9.58
C LEU A 58 -2.37 -3.66 8.50
N VAL A 59 -3.67 -3.82 8.75
CA VAL A 59 -4.74 -3.30 7.89
C VAL A 59 -5.64 -2.41 8.74
N HIS A 60 -5.79 -1.15 8.35
CA HIS A 60 -6.58 -0.19 9.11
C HIS A 60 -7.09 0.91 8.16
N PRO A 61 -8.35 1.39 8.31
CA PRO A 61 -8.96 2.36 7.38
C PRO A 61 -8.12 3.62 7.15
N ASP A 62 -7.49 4.13 8.21
CA ASP A 62 -6.82 5.44 8.15
C ASP A 62 -5.28 5.35 8.22
N LEU A 63 -4.71 4.20 8.62
CA LEU A 63 -3.32 4.16 9.10
C LEU A 63 -2.31 4.48 7.99
N ALA A 64 -2.54 3.92 6.79
CA ALA A 64 -1.64 4.10 5.66
C ALA A 64 -1.58 5.56 5.17
N PHE A 65 -2.66 6.34 5.34
CA PHE A 65 -2.69 7.75 4.92
C PHE A 65 -1.69 8.62 5.68
N HIS A 66 -1.34 8.25 6.91
CA HIS A 66 -0.35 9.00 7.71
C HIS A 66 1.07 8.94 7.14
N PHE A 67 1.31 8.15 6.09
CA PHE A 67 2.59 8.05 5.40
C PHE A 67 2.68 8.92 4.14
N PHE A 68 1.58 9.57 3.71
CA PHE A 68 1.49 10.27 2.42
C PHE A 68 1.61 11.80 2.51
N GLY A 69 2.61 12.28 3.26
CA GLY A 69 2.91 13.71 3.35
C GLY A 69 4.37 14.04 3.11
N GLU A 70 4.66 15.29 2.76
CA GLU A 70 6.03 15.80 2.56
C GLU A 70 6.87 15.77 3.84
N GLY A 71 6.22 15.89 5.01
CA GLY A 71 6.87 15.83 6.32
C GLY A 71 6.76 14.46 6.98
N GLN A 72 7.55 14.26 8.04
CA GLN A 72 7.43 13.06 8.87
C GLN A 72 6.27 13.19 9.86
N SER A 73 5.27 12.32 9.76
CA SER A 73 4.13 12.29 10.68
C SER A 73 4.49 11.67 12.04
N GLU A 74 3.66 11.91 13.06
CA GLU A 74 3.81 11.25 14.36
C GLU A 74 3.72 9.71 14.22
N THR A 75 2.87 9.23 13.33
CA THR A 75 2.76 7.80 13.00
C THR A 75 4.07 7.27 12.41
N GLU A 76 4.65 7.96 11.42
CA GLU A 76 5.94 7.56 10.85
C GLU A 76 7.06 7.56 11.89
N GLN A 77 7.07 8.52 12.81
CA GLN A 77 8.01 8.55 13.93
C GLN A 77 7.84 7.35 14.86
N LEU A 78 6.60 6.99 15.23
CA LEU A 78 6.32 5.81 16.06
C LEU A 78 6.78 4.53 15.38
N PHE A 79 6.49 4.38 14.09
CA PHE A 79 6.88 3.21 13.30
C PHE A 79 8.41 3.09 13.20
N THR A 80 9.11 4.17 12.86
CA THR A 80 10.57 4.16 12.70
C THR A 80 11.32 3.99 14.03
N GLN A 81 10.75 4.47 15.15
CA GLN A 81 11.29 4.20 16.49
C GLN A 81 11.03 2.77 16.97
N THR A 82 9.87 2.20 16.63
CA THR A 82 9.49 0.83 17.01
C THR A 82 10.27 -0.20 16.19
N PHE A 83 10.55 0.10 14.93
CA PHE A 83 11.22 -0.79 13.98
C PHE A 83 12.49 -0.15 13.41
N PRO A 84 13.53 0.08 14.24
CA PRO A 84 14.73 0.75 13.79
C PRO A 84 15.46 -0.07 12.71
N GLY A 85 15.83 0.59 11.61
CA GLY A 85 16.53 -0.05 10.48
C GLY A 85 15.68 -1.02 9.66
N LYS A 86 14.35 -1.02 9.85
CA LYS A 86 13.43 -1.84 9.05
C LYS A 86 12.86 -1.06 7.89
N GLU A 87 12.58 -1.81 6.83
CA GLU A 87 11.77 -1.35 5.72
C GLU A 87 10.29 -1.36 6.15
N ILE A 88 9.61 -0.24 5.94
CA ILE A 88 8.20 -0.04 6.27
C ILE A 88 7.52 0.47 5.01
N ALA A 89 6.42 -0.17 4.60
CA ALA A 89 5.65 0.30 3.44
C ALA A 89 4.19 0.50 3.80
N ALA A 90 3.64 1.64 3.40
CA ALA A 90 2.22 1.94 3.48
C ALA A 90 1.64 1.93 2.07
N LEU A 91 0.62 1.12 1.81
CA LEU A 91 0.01 0.90 0.50
C LEU A 91 -1.50 1.15 0.58
N ILE A 92 -2.02 1.92 -0.37
CA ILE A 92 -3.44 2.16 -0.58
C ILE A 92 -3.80 1.87 -2.03
N GLU A 93 -4.92 1.19 -2.21
CA GLU A 93 -5.61 1.05 -3.49
C GLU A 93 -7.10 0.99 -3.18
N ASN A 94 -7.89 1.93 -3.69
CA ASN A 94 -9.32 1.96 -3.50
C ASN A 94 -10.00 2.25 -4.84
N SER A 95 -10.30 1.16 -5.54
CA SER A 95 -10.98 1.15 -6.84
C SER A 95 -12.38 1.81 -6.84
N THR A 96 -12.99 2.03 -5.67
CA THR A 96 -14.31 2.68 -5.60
C THR A 96 -14.23 4.19 -5.85
N VAL A 97 -13.12 4.82 -5.51
CA VAL A 97 -12.91 6.27 -5.62
C VAL A 97 -11.65 6.61 -6.42
N GLY A 98 -11.17 5.65 -7.22
CA GLY A 98 -9.98 5.84 -8.03
C GLY A 98 -8.78 6.35 -7.22
N LEU A 99 -8.58 5.94 -5.96
CA LEU A 99 -7.45 6.35 -5.11
C LEU A 99 -6.35 5.29 -5.05
N PHE A 100 -5.08 5.69 -5.24
CA PHE A 100 -3.91 4.88 -4.96
C PHE A 100 -2.91 5.65 -4.10
N GLY A 101 -2.04 4.91 -3.42
CA GLY A 101 -0.89 5.50 -2.75
C GLY A 101 0.10 4.45 -2.31
N TYR A 102 1.37 4.80 -2.31
CA TYR A 102 2.41 4.01 -1.68
C TYR A 102 3.50 4.90 -1.13
N ALA A 103 4.05 4.49 0.01
CA ALA A 103 5.24 5.08 0.60
C ALA A 103 6.11 3.95 1.12
N VAL A 104 7.41 4.06 0.90
CA VAL A 104 8.43 3.13 1.42
C VAL A 104 9.43 3.92 2.23
N LEU A 105 9.63 3.49 3.46
CA LEU A 105 10.64 3.99 4.37
C LEU A 105 11.71 2.92 4.56
N GLU A 106 12.97 3.33 4.57
CA GLU A 106 14.13 2.50 4.86
C GLU A 106 15.06 3.27 5.80
N ASP A 107 15.62 2.60 6.81
CA ASP A 107 16.49 3.21 7.82
C ASP A 107 15.92 4.51 8.44
N GLY A 108 14.60 4.54 8.65
CA GLY A 108 13.90 5.68 9.23
C GLY A 108 13.59 6.83 8.28
N HIS A 109 13.95 6.72 7.00
CA HIS A 109 13.78 7.76 6.00
C HIS A 109 12.85 7.31 4.87
N LYS A 110 11.97 8.19 4.42
CA LYS A 110 11.09 7.95 3.27
C LYS A 110 11.92 8.00 1.98
N ILE A 111 12.06 6.85 1.32
CA ILE A 111 12.85 6.71 0.09
C ILE A 111 11.99 6.86 -1.17
N ARG A 112 10.69 6.56 -1.07
CA ARG A 112 9.71 6.72 -2.13
C ARG A 112 8.35 7.05 -1.56
N MET A 113 7.63 7.97 -2.21
CA MET A 113 6.23 8.22 -1.97
C MET A 113 5.54 8.67 -3.26
N LYS A 114 4.39 8.08 -3.54
CA LYS A 114 3.51 8.53 -4.60
C LYS A 114 2.07 8.23 -4.25
N ASP A 115 1.19 9.20 -4.42
CA ASP A 115 -0.24 9.03 -4.23
C ASP A 115 -1.03 9.94 -5.17
N GLY A 116 -2.27 9.52 -5.43
CA GLY A 116 -3.11 10.18 -6.41
C GLY A 116 -4.53 9.63 -6.37
N ALA A 117 -5.48 10.42 -6.88
CA ALA A 117 -6.84 9.95 -7.05
C ALA A 117 -7.47 10.54 -8.32
N ASP A 118 -8.48 9.85 -8.85
CA ASP A 118 -9.33 10.32 -9.96
C ASP A 118 -8.54 10.81 -11.19
N GLY A 119 -7.45 10.13 -11.54
CA GLY A 119 -6.60 10.48 -12.69
C GLY A 119 -5.48 11.48 -12.39
N GLU A 120 -5.45 12.06 -11.18
CA GLU A 120 -4.45 13.03 -10.76
C GLU A 120 -3.41 12.42 -9.82
N ILE A 121 -2.16 12.88 -9.94
CA ILE A 121 -1.06 12.54 -9.02
C ILE A 121 -0.85 13.76 -8.11
N TYR A 122 -0.97 13.57 -6.80
CA TYR A 122 -0.84 14.64 -5.81
C TYR A 122 0.60 14.78 -5.32
N HIS A 123 1.25 13.65 -5.05
CA HIS A 123 2.65 13.63 -4.67
C HIS A 123 3.41 12.59 -5.48
N ASP A 124 4.66 12.92 -5.82
CA ASP A 124 5.63 12.05 -6.50
C ASP A 124 7.03 12.46 -6.02
N ALA A 125 7.57 11.74 -5.05
CA ALA A 125 8.84 12.06 -4.40
C ALA A 125 9.71 10.83 -4.18
N GLY A 126 11.03 11.00 -4.29
CA GLY A 126 12.00 9.91 -4.17
C GLY A 126 12.34 9.23 -5.49
N GLU A 127 13.21 8.22 -5.45
CA GLU A 127 13.67 7.48 -6.64
C GLU A 127 12.71 6.33 -6.97
N LEU A 128 12.50 6.07 -8.28
CA LEU A 128 11.62 5.00 -8.74
C LEU A 128 12.03 3.65 -8.16
N LEU A 129 11.05 2.96 -7.55
CA LEU A 129 11.22 1.60 -7.08
C LEU A 129 11.37 0.62 -8.27
N PRO A 130 12.04 -0.53 -8.07
CA PRO A 130 12.04 -1.63 -9.03
C PRO A 130 10.66 -1.99 -9.61
N GLU A 131 9.60 -2.01 -8.79
CA GLU A 131 8.23 -2.33 -9.24
C GLU A 131 7.65 -1.25 -10.15
N GLU A 132 8.00 0.01 -9.90
CA GLU A 132 7.60 1.09 -10.82
C GLU A 132 8.32 0.94 -12.15
N GLN A 133 9.62 0.60 -12.14
CA GLN A 133 10.39 0.39 -13.36
C GLN A 133 9.87 -0.82 -14.16
N GLU A 134 9.46 -1.89 -13.47
CA GLU A 134 8.83 -3.05 -14.09
C GLU A 134 7.53 -2.67 -14.79
N ILE A 135 6.62 -1.99 -14.09
CA ILE A 135 5.33 -1.55 -14.66
C ILE A 135 5.55 -0.57 -15.81
N LEU A 136 6.48 0.37 -15.70
CA LEU A 136 6.78 1.34 -16.76
C LEU A 136 7.45 0.71 -17.99
N ALA A 137 8.01 -0.50 -17.86
CA ALA A 137 8.53 -1.25 -18.99
C ALA A 137 7.43 -2.05 -19.72
N GLU A 138 6.25 -2.18 -19.14
CA GLU A 138 5.09 -2.82 -19.74
C GLU A 138 4.29 -1.86 -20.63
N GLU A 139 3.47 -2.46 -21.50
CA GLU A 139 2.45 -1.72 -22.23
C GLU A 139 1.26 -1.47 -21.30
N ILE A 140 1.08 -0.22 -20.87
CA ILE A 140 0.01 0.16 -19.93
C ILE A 140 -1.37 0.06 -20.59
N PHE A 141 -1.47 0.59 -21.80
CA PHE A 141 -2.64 0.56 -22.67
C PHE A 141 -2.21 0.11 -24.06
N GLY A 142 -3.06 -0.66 -24.72
CA GLY A 142 -2.85 -1.07 -26.10
C GLY A 142 -2.97 0.10 -27.08
N GLU A 143 -2.41 -0.05 -28.29
CA GLU A 143 -2.51 0.96 -29.35
C GLU A 143 -3.97 1.35 -29.66
N GLU A 144 -4.87 0.36 -29.67
CA GLU A 144 -6.32 0.57 -29.88
C GLU A 144 -6.95 1.42 -28.77
N GLU A 145 -6.63 1.16 -27.51
CA GLU A 145 -7.15 1.95 -26.37
C GLU A 145 -6.61 3.39 -26.39
N LEU A 146 -5.35 3.57 -26.78
CA LEU A 146 -4.76 4.91 -26.93
C LEU A 146 -5.39 5.68 -28.09
N ASP A 147 -5.73 5.00 -29.18
CA ASP A 147 -6.44 5.62 -30.31
C ASP A 147 -7.88 5.99 -29.94
N GLU A 148 -8.60 5.14 -29.20
CA GLU A 148 -9.93 5.47 -28.67
C GLU A 148 -9.88 6.74 -27.78
N MET A 149 -8.88 6.86 -26.89
CA MET A 149 -8.71 8.06 -26.06
C MET A 149 -8.50 9.33 -26.92
N ARG A 150 -7.71 9.25 -27.99
CA ARG A 150 -7.48 10.36 -28.92
C ARG A 150 -8.74 10.72 -29.71
N GLU A 151 -9.49 9.71 -30.16
CA GLU A 151 -10.76 9.89 -30.88
C GLU A 151 -11.84 10.54 -29.99
N ASP A 152 -11.83 10.23 -28.70
CA ASP A 152 -12.68 10.87 -27.67
C ASP A 152 -12.27 12.32 -27.35
N GLY A 153 -11.22 12.82 -28.00
CA GLY A 153 -10.80 14.22 -27.96
C GLY A 153 -9.78 14.55 -26.87
N MET A 154 -9.17 13.54 -26.24
CA MET A 154 -8.05 13.76 -25.31
C MET A 154 -6.82 14.26 -26.06
N SER A 155 -6.16 15.27 -25.50
CA SER A 155 -4.84 15.71 -25.93
C SER A 155 -3.77 14.68 -25.58
N GLU A 156 -2.63 14.71 -26.26
CA GLU A 156 -1.49 13.83 -25.93
C GLU A 156 -1.00 14.00 -24.48
N GLU A 157 -1.14 15.20 -23.91
CA GLU A 157 -0.83 15.45 -22.49
C GLU A 157 -1.79 14.70 -21.56
N GLU A 158 -3.09 14.70 -21.88
CA GLU A 158 -4.11 13.97 -21.11
C GLU A 158 -3.96 12.46 -21.26
N VAL A 159 -3.64 11.98 -22.47
CA VAL A 159 -3.33 10.55 -22.70
C VAL A 159 -2.11 10.13 -21.88
N GLN A 160 -1.03 10.92 -21.92
CA GLN A 160 0.17 10.63 -21.15
C GLN A 160 -0.07 10.69 -19.62
N ALA A 161 -0.92 11.61 -19.16
CA ALA A 161 -1.35 11.67 -17.76
C ALA A 161 -2.11 10.42 -17.35
N MET A 162 -3.04 9.93 -18.19
CA MET A 162 -3.76 8.68 -17.96
C MET A 162 -2.82 7.46 -17.91
N VAL A 163 -1.88 7.36 -18.85
CA VAL A 163 -0.84 6.31 -18.84
C VAL A 163 -0.04 6.36 -17.55
N SER A 164 0.39 7.55 -17.12
CA SER A 164 1.17 7.73 -15.89
C SER A 164 0.36 7.37 -14.63
N PHE A 165 -0.90 7.77 -14.59
CA PHE A 165 -1.81 7.46 -13.49
C PHE A 165 -2.05 5.94 -13.40
N GLU A 166 -2.40 5.30 -14.51
CA GLU A 166 -2.65 3.86 -14.56
C GLU A 166 -1.40 3.04 -14.21
N ALA A 167 -0.22 3.46 -14.70
CA ALA A 167 1.04 2.85 -14.29
C ALA A 167 1.22 2.95 -12.76
N SER A 168 0.96 4.12 -12.19
CA SER A 168 1.10 4.37 -10.74
C SER A 168 0.07 3.60 -9.92
N TRP A 169 -1.14 3.43 -10.45
CA TRP A 169 -2.24 2.65 -9.88
C TRP A 169 -1.87 1.17 -9.66
N ARG A 170 -1.10 0.59 -10.57
CA ARG A 170 -0.70 -0.82 -10.53
C ARG A 170 0.37 -1.12 -9.48
N VAL A 171 1.13 -0.09 -9.05
CA VAL A 171 2.30 -0.24 -8.17
C VAL A 171 1.95 -0.82 -6.79
N PRO A 172 0.94 -0.35 -6.04
CA PRO A 172 0.61 -0.92 -4.73
C PRO A 172 0.37 -2.43 -4.77
N ASN A 173 -0.26 -2.94 -5.84
CA ASN A 173 -0.47 -4.37 -6.01
C ASN A 173 0.84 -5.12 -6.20
N LEU A 174 1.71 -4.68 -7.13
CA LEU A 174 2.98 -5.34 -7.38
C LEU A 174 3.92 -5.23 -6.16
N LEU A 175 3.99 -4.06 -5.53
CA LEU A 175 4.81 -3.79 -4.35
C LEU A 175 4.45 -4.69 -3.17
N SER A 176 3.18 -5.10 -3.03
CA SER A 176 2.77 -6.05 -1.98
C SER A 176 3.48 -7.41 -2.08
N ALA A 177 3.96 -7.81 -3.27
CA ALA A 177 4.70 -9.05 -3.46
C ALA A 177 6.02 -9.09 -2.68
N ARG A 178 6.64 -7.94 -2.41
CA ARG A 178 7.84 -7.87 -1.56
C ARG A 178 7.63 -8.44 -0.16
N TYR A 179 6.41 -8.35 0.35
CA TYR A 179 6.06 -8.73 1.72
C TYR A 179 5.25 -10.03 1.80
N LEU A 180 4.50 -10.34 0.75
CA LEU A 180 3.62 -11.50 0.68
C LEU A 180 4.18 -12.63 -0.20
N GLY A 181 5.27 -12.42 -0.91
CA GLY A 181 5.84 -13.35 -1.89
C GLY A 181 5.13 -13.35 -3.25
N GLU A 182 3.85 -12.95 -3.28
CA GLU A 182 3.05 -12.75 -4.49
C GLU A 182 2.22 -11.47 -4.34
N PRO A 183 1.86 -10.78 -5.45
CA PRO A 183 0.94 -9.65 -5.38
C PRO A 183 -0.36 -10.05 -4.69
N VAL A 184 -0.94 -9.17 -3.88
CA VAL A 184 -2.17 -9.46 -3.14
C VAL A 184 -3.35 -9.83 -4.05
N GLY A 185 -3.36 -9.34 -5.29
CA GLY A 185 -4.35 -9.75 -6.30
C GLY A 185 -4.19 -11.18 -6.83
N ALA A 186 -3.06 -11.84 -6.57
CA ALA A 186 -2.73 -13.19 -7.04
C ALA A 186 -2.59 -14.23 -5.91
N ILE A 187 -2.27 -13.80 -4.69
CA ILE A 187 -2.04 -14.70 -3.55
C ILE A 187 -3.32 -15.41 -3.09
N ASP A 188 -3.17 -16.64 -2.58
CA ASP A 188 -4.22 -17.32 -1.82
C ASP A 188 -4.42 -16.64 -0.46
N THR A 189 -5.37 -15.71 -0.42
CA THR A 189 -5.69 -14.92 0.78
C THR A 189 -6.13 -15.75 1.98
N ALA A 190 -6.53 -17.02 1.80
CA ALA A 190 -6.86 -17.92 2.90
C ALA A 190 -5.61 -18.40 3.68
N GLN A 191 -4.42 -18.24 3.11
CA GLN A 191 -3.15 -18.58 3.77
C GLN A 191 -2.59 -17.43 4.62
N VAL A 192 -3.10 -16.22 4.41
CA VAL A 192 -2.70 -15.02 5.15
C VAL A 192 -3.71 -14.78 6.26
N MET A 193 -3.42 -15.26 7.46
CA MET A 193 -4.30 -15.13 8.63
C MET A 193 -3.95 -13.87 9.44
N LEU A 194 -4.97 -13.09 9.77
CA LEU A 194 -4.86 -11.87 10.58
C LEU A 194 -5.81 -11.96 11.77
N THR A 195 -5.42 -11.39 12.91
CA THR A 195 -6.36 -11.14 14.00
C THR A 195 -7.15 -9.87 13.71
N ARG A 196 -8.47 -9.95 13.74
CA ARG A 196 -9.37 -8.79 13.74
C ARG A 196 -9.49 -8.22 15.14
N TYR A 197 -9.42 -6.91 15.27
CA TYR A 197 -9.58 -6.19 16.53
C TYR A 197 -10.80 -5.24 16.49
N VAL A 198 -11.29 -4.81 17.65
CA VAL A 198 -12.37 -3.80 17.82
C VAL A 198 -12.09 -2.82 18.95
#